data_AF-A0A6D2JFL9-F1
#
_entry.id   AF-A0A6D2JFL9-F1
#
_cell.length_a   1.000
_cell.length_b   1.000
_cell.length_c   1.000
_cell.angle_alpha   90.00
_cell.angle_beta   90.00
_cell.angle_gamma   90.00
#
_symmetry.space_group_name_H-M   'P 1'
#
loop_
_entity.id
_entity.type
_entity.pdbx_description
1 polymer ?
#
loop_
_entity_poly.entity_id
_entity_poly.type
_entity_poly.pdbx_seq_one_letter_code
_entity_poly.pdbx_strand_id
1 'polypeptide(L)'
;MLCSGYSLMRDPRYNKGLAFTDKERDAHYLTGLLPPVVISQDVQERKLMHNLRQYNVPRYVALMDLQERNERLFYKLLWSCVITGYCICGACWAYCRSEILLLTLYLAASFKAGTGIAELIALKISKETGAPIDETRKKNWLVDSKGRAIFGSGSPFDPVEYDGKTYLPGQANNCYIFPGLGLGLIMSGAIRGCDDMLLAASEALAAQVSEENFPKGLIYPPFANIRQISANIAASVAATTYDLGLASNLPRAKDLVKFAETCMYSPVYRNYYR
;
A
#
# COMPACT_ATOMS: atom_id res chain seq x y z
N MET A 1 -14.22 -6.50 26.63
CA MET A 1 -13.33 -7.26 27.55
C MET A 1 -12.14 -6.36 27.84
N LEU A 2 -11.90 -5.98 29.10
CA LEU A 2 -10.76 -5.13 29.46
C LEU A 2 -9.48 -6.00 29.49
N CYS A 3 -8.64 -5.92 28.45
CA CYS A 3 -7.33 -6.58 28.44
C CYS A 3 -6.42 -5.93 29.50
N SER A 4 -5.79 -6.77 30.33
CA SER A 4 -4.82 -6.34 31.35
C SER A 4 -3.74 -7.41 31.56
N GLY A 5 -2.68 -7.07 32.29
CA GLY A 5 -1.58 -7.98 32.60
C GLY A 5 -0.97 -8.64 31.37
N TYR A 6 -0.72 -9.95 31.45
CA TYR A 6 -0.18 -10.73 30.34
C TYR A 6 -1.08 -10.75 29.10
N SER A 7 -2.40 -10.72 29.25
CA SER A 7 -3.33 -10.70 28.11
C SER A 7 -3.15 -9.43 27.26
N LEU A 8 -2.89 -8.28 27.91
CA LEU A 8 -2.59 -7.03 27.22
C LEU A 8 -1.23 -7.06 26.51
N MET A 9 -0.21 -7.67 27.11
CA MET A 9 1.14 -7.77 26.52
C MET A 9 1.24 -8.80 25.39
N ARG A 10 0.39 -9.84 25.40
CA ARG A 10 0.36 -10.88 24.37
C ARG A 10 -0.54 -10.54 23.19
N ASP A 11 -1.39 -9.51 23.32
CA ASP A 11 -2.20 -9.04 22.21
C ASP A 11 -1.40 -8.01 21.36
N PRO A 12 -1.01 -8.35 20.12
CA PRO A 12 -0.20 -7.47 19.29
C PRO A 12 -0.89 -6.14 18.93
N ARG A 13 -2.23 -6.09 18.96
CA ARG A 13 -3.01 -4.87 18.65
C ARG A 13 -2.84 -3.83 19.74
N TYR A 14 -2.69 -4.29 20.98
CA TYR A 14 -2.64 -3.42 22.15
C TYR A 14 -1.26 -3.28 22.76
N ASN A 15 -0.39 -4.29 22.60
CA ASN A 15 0.94 -4.27 23.17
C ASN A 15 1.78 -3.09 22.65
N LYS A 16 2.41 -2.37 23.58
CA LYS A 16 3.34 -1.26 23.29
C LYS A 16 4.78 -1.57 23.70
N GLY A 17 5.04 -2.76 24.24
CA GLY A 17 6.31 -3.11 24.86
C GLY A 17 6.70 -2.07 25.91
N LEU A 18 7.88 -1.48 25.78
CA LEU A 18 8.39 -0.49 26.75
C LEU A 18 7.75 0.90 26.63
N ALA A 19 6.80 1.11 25.70
CA ALA A 19 6.13 2.40 25.51
C ALA A 19 4.90 2.57 26.40
N PHE A 20 4.51 1.56 27.19
CA PHE A 20 3.53 1.76 28.25
C PHE A 20 4.07 2.77 29.27
N THR A 21 3.30 3.84 29.50
CA THR A 21 3.62 4.84 30.54
C THR A 21 3.41 4.26 31.93
N ASP A 22 4.01 4.85 32.97
CA ASP A 22 3.84 4.36 34.34
C ASP A 22 2.37 4.32 34.76
N LYS A 23 1.60 5.35 34.38
CA LYS A 23 0.14 5.39 34.62
C LYS A 23 -0.60 4.23 33.95
N GLU A 24 -0.23 3.88 32.71
CA GLU A 24 -0.82 2.74 32.00
C GLU A 24 -0.41 1.42 32.64
N ARG A 25 0.84 1.31 33.12
CA ARG A 25 1.33 0.11 33.78
C ARG A 25 0.59 -0.15 35.09
N ASP A 26 0.36 0.89 35.88
CA ASP A 26 -0.42 0.79 37.11
C ASP A 26 -1.90 0.48 36.82
N ALA A 27 -2.50 1.17 35.85
CA ALA A 27 -3.90 1.00 35.49
C ALA A 27 -4.22 -0.41 34.95
N HIS A 28 -3.28 -1.03 34.22
CA HIS A 28 -3.47 -2.31 33.54
C HIS A 28 -2.66 -3.48 34.13
N TYR A 29 -2.19 -3.37 35.37
CA TYR A 29 -1.48 -4.44 36.08
C TYR A 29 -0.21 -4.93 35.36
N LEU A 30 0.56 -4.01 34.79
CA LEU A 30 1.84 -4.29 34.14
C LEU A 30 3.06 -3.94 35.01
N THR A 31 2.84 -3.27 36.13
CA THR A 31 3.92 -2.90 37.06
C THR A 31 4.60 -4.17 37.59
N GLY A 32 5.94 -4.22 37.43
CA GLY A 32 6.75 -5.41 37.72
C GLY A 32 6.87 -6.43 36.59
N LEU A 33 6.05 -6.34 35.53
CA LEU A 33 6.13 -7.25 34.37
C LEU A 33 7.06 -6.73 33.26
N LEU A 34 7.37 -5.44 33.28
CA LEU A 34 8.25 -4.78 32.31
C LEU A 34 9.43 -4.12 33.04
N PRO A 35 10.61 -4.05 32.40
CA PRO A 35 11.72 -3.22 32.88
C PRO A 35 11.27 -1.79 33.21
N PRO A 36 11.87 -1.13 34.23
CA PRO A 36 11.41 0.18 34.72
C PRO A 36 11.58 1.33 33.73
N VAL A 37 12.25 1.09 32.60
CA VAL A 37 12.44 2.10 31.55
C VAL A 37 11.17 2.25 30.70
N VAL A 38 10.79 3.50 30.44
CA VAL A 38 9.76 3.86 29.45
C VAL A 38 10.47 4.38 28.20
N ILE A 39 10.17 3.78 27.05
CA ILE A 39 10.79 4.10 25.77
C ILE A 39 9.72 4.47 24.76
N SER A 40 9.78 5.69 24.21
CA SER A 40 8.84 6.16 23.21
C SER A 40 8.88 5.31 21.93
N GLN A 41 7.77 5.35 21.18
CA GLN A 41 7.63 4.59 19.94
C GLN A 41 8.76 4.89 18.94
N ASP A 42 9.16 6.17 18.79
CA ASP A 42 10.23 6.57 17.87
C ASP A 42 11.61 6.05 18.28
N VAL A 43 11.86 5.92 19.59
CA VAL A 43 13.11 5.32 20.07
C VAL A 43 13.10 3.80 19.85
N GLN A 44 11.96 3.14 20.05
CA GLN A 44 11.82 1.71 19.75
C GLN A 44 12.04 1.43 18.26
N GLU A 45 11.44 2.24 17.39
CA GLU A 45 11.62 2.17 15.94
C GLU A 45 13.08 2.33 15.53
N ARG A 46 13.76 3.37 16.02
CA ARG A 46 15.18 3.61 15.69
C ARG A 46 16.09 2.46 16.14
N LYS A 47 15.87 1.92 17.34
CA LYS A 47 16.62 0.75 17.85
C LYS A 47 16.40 -0.46 16.96
N LEU A 48 15.16 -0.70 16.54
CA LEU A 48 14.83 -1.82 15.68
C LEU A 48 15.44 -1.66 14.27
N MET A 49 15.34 -0.47 13.67
CA MET A 49 16.00 -0.15 12.39
C MET A 49 17.51 -0.39 12.46
N HIS A 50 18.16 0.04 13.55
CA HIS A 50 19.59 -0.18 13.76
C HIS A 50 19.93 -1.66 13.83
N ASN A 51 19.16 -2.44 14.60
CA ASN A 51 19.34 -3.88 14.71
C ASN A 51 19.16 -4.58 13.35
N LEU A 52 18.11 -4.25 12.61
CA LEU A 52 17.85 -4.84 11.28
C LEU A 52 18.93 -4.52 10.25
N ARG A 53 19.72 -3.45 10.46
CA ARG A 53 20.87 -3.10 9.61
C ARG A 53 22.14 -3.86 9.98
N GLN A 54 22.37 -4.08 11.28
CA GLN A 54 23.61 -4.64 11.78
C GLN A 54 23.61 -6.16 11.86
N TYR A 55 22.48 -6.77 12.22
CA TYR A 55 22.42 -8.21 12.45
C TYR A 55 22.13 -8.97 11.16
N ASN A 56 22.85 -10.07 10.95
CA ASN A 56 22.64 -11.00 9.84
C ASN A 56 21.46 -11.96 10.09
N VAL A 57 20.39 -11.46 10.71
CA VAL A 57 19.16 -12.21 10.94
C VAL A 57 18.30 -12.11 9.67
N PRO A 58 17.63 -13.18 9.23
CA PRO A 58 16.64 -13.10 8.17
C PRO A 58 15.61 -12.01 8.48
N ARG A 59 15.69 -10.88 7.77
CA ARG A 59 14.88 -9.68 8.05
C ARG A 59 13.38 -9.97 8.03
N TYR A 60 12.95 -10.88 7.17
CA TYR A 60 11.57 -11.37 7.11
C TYR A 60 11.10 -11.92 8.46
N VAL A 61 11.87 -12.83 9.07
CA VAL A 61 11.51 -13.46 10.35
C VAL A 61 11.39 -12.42 11.45
N ALA A 62 12.36 -11.50 11.53
CA ALA A 62 12.33 -10.41 12.50
C ALA A 62 11.11 -9.47 12.34
N LEU A 63 10.65 -9.25 11.10
CA LEU A 63 9.46 -8.45 10.81
C LEU A 63 8.16 -9.20 11.15
N MET A 64 8.06 -10.48 10.84
CA MET A 64 6.90 -11.30 11.20
C MET A 64 6.77 -11.44 12.72
N ASP A 65 7.88 -11.71 13.41
CA ASP A 65 7.92 -11.74 14.88
C ASP A 65 7.55 -10.40 15.52
N LEU A 66 7.80 -9.30 14.82
CA LEU A 66 7.39 -7.97 15.27
C LEU A 66 5.89 -7.77 15.08
N GLN A 67 5.34 -8.16 13.95
CA GLN A 67 3.90 -8.06 13.66
C GLN A 67 3.07 -8.83 14.70
N GLU A 68 3.50 -10.04 15.04
CA GLU A 68 2.85 -10.90 16.05
C GLU A 68 3.02 -10.41 17.50
N ARG A 69 3.93 -9.46 17.76
CA ARG A 69 4.16 -8.91 19.11
C ARG A 69 3.65 -7.50 19.28
N ASN A 70 3.73 -6.66 18.26
CA ASN A 70 3.47 -5.22 18.34
C ASN A 70 3.13 -4.67 16.95
N GLU A 71 1.86 -4.84 16.58
CA GLU A 71 1.31 -4.51 15.26
C GLU A 71 1.57 -3.03 14.90
N ARG A 72 1.39 -2.13 15.87
CA ARG A 72 1.58 -0.68 15.68
C ARG A 72 3.04 -0.33 15.39
N LEU A 73 3.98 -0.94 16.10
CA LEU A 73 5.41 -0.73 15.83
C LEU A 73 5.81 -1.31 14.47
N PHE A 74 5.23 -2.46 14.09
CA PHE A 74 5.42 -3.05 12.77
C PHE A 74 4.99 -2.09 11.65
N TYR A 75 3.76 -1.60 11.68
CA TYR A 75 3.28 -0.68 10.63
C TYR A 75 4.00 0.67 10.62
N LYS A 76 4.42 1.19 11.78
CA LYS A 76 5.24 2.41 11.85
C LYS A 76 6.61 2.20 11.20
N LEU A 77 7.27 1.08 11.49
CA LEU A 77 8.55 0.72 10.89
C LEU A 77 8.42 0.55 9.37
N LEU A 78 7.37 -0.16 8.92
CA LEU A 78 7.10 -0.39 7.50
C LEU A 78 6.89 0.94 6.75
N TRP A 79 6.13 1.86 7.34
CA TRP A 79 5.99 3.21 6.80
C TRP A 79 7.34 3.91 6.63
N SER A 80 8.16 3.94 7.67
CA SER A 80 9.45 4.64 7.63
C SER A 80 10.42 4.01 6.64
N CYS A 81 10.35 2.69 6.42
CA CYS A 81 11.10 2.01 5.37
C CYS A 81 10.69 2.47 3.97
N VAL A 82 9.39 2.64 3.73
CA VAL A 82 8.87 3.14 2.45
C VAL A 82 9.34 4.57 2.18
N ILE A 83 9.27 5.47 3.17
CA ILE A 83 9.71 6.86 3.01
C ILE A 83 11.22 6.96 2.78
N THR A 84 12.01 6.21 3.54
CA THR A 84 13.48 6.30 3.46
C THR A 84 14.06 5.60 2.24
N GLY A 85 13.23 4.93 1.41
CA GLY A 85 13.67 4.10 0.30
C GLY A 85 14.48 2.87 0.75
N TYR A 86 14.62 2.67 2.06
CA TYR A 86 15.39 1.59 2.65
C TYR A 86 14.50 0.35 2.69
N CYS A 87 14.57 -0.44 1.63
CA CYS A 87 13.88 -1.71 1.53
C CYS A 87 14.59 -2.72 2.48
N ILE A 88 14.29 -2.67 3.78
CA ILE A 88 14.62 -3.74 4.74
C ILE A 88 14.06 -5.07 4.23
N CYS A 89 13.01 -4.95 3.47
CA CYS A 89 12.11 -5.98 3.11
C CYS A 89 12.33 -6.33 1.61
N GLY A 90 13.37 -7.13 1.34
CA GLY A 90 13.15 -8.24 0.40
C GLY A 90 11.88 -9.01 0.76
N ALA A 91 11.45 -8.91 2.03
CA ALA A 91 10.17 -9.23 2.63
C ALA A 91 8.94 -8.37 2.27
N CYS A 92 8.97 -7.12 1.77
CA CYS A 92 7.74 -6.43 1.31
C CYS A 92 7.58 -6.69 -0.18
N TRP A 93 8.73 -6.92 -0.84
CA TRP A 93 8.86 -7.69 -2.06
C TRP A 93 8.34 -9.13 -1.94
N ALA A 94 8.65 -9.82 -0.84
CA ALA A 94 8.19 -11.18 -0.58
C ALA A 94 6.85 -11.27 0.16
N TYR A 95 6.35 -10.24 0.83
CA TYR A 95 4.99 -10.15 1.41
C TYR A 95 4.00 -9.83 0.29
N CYS A 96 4.42 -9.11 -0.75
CA CYS A 96 3.81 -9.18 -2.09
C CYS A 96 3.84 -10.61 -2.69
N ARG A 97 4.77 -11.49 -2.29
CA ARG A 97 4.75 -12.93 -2.65
C ARG A 97 4.08 -13.85 -1.62
N SER A 98 3.92 -13.47 -0.34
CA SER A 98 3.69 -14.43 0.76
C SER A 98 2.54 -14.09 1.71
N GLU A 99 1.93 -12.90 1.64
CA GLU A 99 0.64 -12.62 2.34
C GLU A 99 -0.51 -12.24 1.40
N ILE A 100 -0.37 -12.57 0.11
CA ILE A 100 -1.52 -12.81 -0.79
C ILE A 100 -1.93 -14.30 -0.70
N LEU A 101 -1.39 -15.10 0.23
CA LEU A 101 -1.68 -16.54 0.30
C LEU A 101 -3.03 -16.94 0.91
N LEU A 102 -3.87 -15.97 1.31
CA LEU A 102 -5.31 -16.21 1.55
C LEU A 102 -6.22 -15.67 0.43
N LEU A 103 -5.62 -15.14 -0.65
CA LEU A 103 -6.32 -14.82 -1.88
C LEU A 103 -5.42 -15.00 -3.13
N THR A 104 -4.68 -16.10 -3.23
CA THR A 104 -3.92 -16.43 -4.45
C THR A 104 -4.46 -17.70 -5.09
N LEU A 105 -5.36 -17.48 -6.05
CA LEU A 105 -5.39 -18.31 -7.24
C LEU A 105 -4.03 -18.16 -7.93
N TYR A 106 -3.31 -19.27 -8.07
CA TYR A 106 -2.11 -19.47 -8.88
C TYR A 106 -2.02 -18.50 -10.09
N LEU A 107 -1.01 -17.62 -10.08
CA LEU A 107 -0.62 -16.76 -11.20
C LEU A 107 0.81 -17.11 -11.63
N ALA A 108 0.93 -18.23 -12.34
CA ALA A 108 2.08 -18.54 -13.16
C ALA A 108 1.66 -18.44 -14.64
N ALA A 109 2.58 -17.88 -15.44
CA ALA A 109 2.59 -17.81 -16.90
C ALA A 109 1.61 -16.82 -17.55
N SER A 110 2.11 -15.61 -17.85
CA SER A 110 1.94 -14.75 -19.05
C SER A 110 0.61 -14.63 -19.81
N PHE A 111 -0.49 -15.23 -19.37
CA PHE A 111 -1.79 -15.20 -20.05
C PHE A 111 -2.82 -14.39 -19.28
N LYS A 112 -3.01 -14.57 -17.97
CA LYS A 112 -4.07 -13.86 -17.20
C LYS A 112 -3.82 -12.37 -16.97
N ALA A 113 -2.60 -12.00 -16.59
CA ALA A 113 -2.26 -10.58 -16.40
C ALA A 113 -2.25 -9.83 -17.73
N GLY A 114 -1.71 -10.46 -18.79
CA GLY A 114 -1.68 -9.91 -20.14
C GLY A 114 -3.09 -9.68 -20.71
N THR A 115 -3.99 -10.65 -20.58
CA THR A 115 -5.39 -10.49 -21.03
C THR A 115 -6.16 -9.50 -20.17
N GLY A 116 -6.00 -9.51 -18.84
CA GLY A 116 -6.67 -8.54 -17.97
C GLY A 116 -6.24 -7.09 -18.22
N ILE A 117 -4.94 -6.86 -18.43
CA ILE A 117 -4.41 -5.53 -18.80
C ILE A 117 -4.91 -5.13 -20.19
N ALA A 118 -4.85 -6.04 -21.17
CA ALA A 118 -5.32 -5.77 -22.52
C ALA A 118 -6.83 -5.46 -22.56
N GLU A 119 -7.63 -6.12 -21.73
CA GLU A 119 -9.07 -5.89 -21.62
C GLU A 119 -9.38 -4.53 -20.98
N LEU A 120 -8.65 -4.15 -19.91
CA LEU A 120 -8.78 -2.82 -19.31
C LEU A 120 -8.37 -1.70 -20.27
N ILE A 121 -7.31 -1.91 -21.07
CA ILE A 121 -6.89 -0.96 -22.12
C ILE A 121 -7.99 -0.84 -23.19
N ALA A 122 -8.54 -1.96 -23.67
CA ALA A 122 -9.63 -1.97 -24.63
C ALA A 122 -10.87 -1.25 -24.09
N LEU A 123 -11.25 -1.51 -22.83
CA LEU A 123 -12.36 -0.84 -22.15
C LEU A 123 -12.16 0.68 -22.06
N LYS A 124 -10.94 1.13 -21.71
CA LYS A 124 -10.60 2.56 -21.65
C LYS A 124 -10.74 3.23 -23.01
N ILE A 125 -10.16 2.64 -24.05
CA ILE A 125 -10.26 3.16 -25.42
C ILE A 125 -11.73 3.22 -25.88
N SER A 126 -12.50 2.16 -25.61
CA SER A 126 -13.92 2.09 -25.96
C SER A 126 -14.73 3.22 -25.32
N LYS A 127 -14.48 3.53 -24.04
CA LYS A 127 -15.14 4.65 -23.33
C LYS A 127 -14.77 6.02 -23.88
N GLU A 128 -13.51 6.23 -24.27
CA GLU A 128 -13.05 7.53 -24.80
C GLU A 128 -13.49 7.77 -26.24
N THR A 129 -13.52 6.72 -27.07
CA THR A 129 -13.83 6.86 -28.49
C THR A 129 -15.28 6.51 -28.85
N GLY A 130 -16.05 5.95 -27.91
CA GLY A 130 -17.39 5.42 -28.15
C GLY A 130 -17.43 4.19 -29.07
N ALA A 131 -16.27 3.60 -29.37
CA ALA A 131 -16.16 2.48 -30.30
C ALA A 131 -16.45 1.13 -29.60
N PRO A 132 -17.02 0.13 -30.30
CA PRO A 132 -17.25 -1.20 -29.73
C PRO A 132 -15.95 -1.84 -29.22
N ILE A 133 -15.99 -2.49 -28.05
CA ILE A 133 -14.80 -3.06 -27.39
C ILE A 133 -14.03 -4.03 -28.31
N ASP A 134 -14.72 -4.78 -29.15
CA ASP A 134 -14.11 -5.73 -30.10
C ASP A 134 -13.23 -5.08 -31.17
N GLU A 135 -13.50 -3.81 -31.54
CA GLU A 135 -12.63 -3.07 -32.46
C GLU A 135 -11.39 -2.51 -31.76
N THR A 136 -11.52 -2.15 -30.48
CA THR A 136 -10.41 -1.61 -29.69
C THR A 136 -9.34 -2.66 -29.37
N ARG A 137 -9.74 -3.94 -29.21
CA ARG A 137 -8.83 -5.08 -29.00
C ARG A 137 -7.85 -5.30 -30.16
N LYS A 138 -8.19 -4.90 -31.38
CA LYS A 138 -7.36 -5.14 -32.60
C LYS A 138 -6.10 -4.26 -32.70
N LYS A 139 -5.93 -3.26 -31.81
CA LYS A 139 -4.87 -2.23 -31.92
C LYS A 139 -3.61 -2.48 -31.06
N ASN A 140 -3.47 -3.65 -30.42
CA ASN A 140 -2.40 -3.88 -29.44
C ASN A 140 -1.19 -4.64 -30.07
N TRP A 141 -0.06 -3.96 -30.34
CA TRP A 141 1.19 -4.54 -30.91
C TRP A 141 2.46 -3.96 -30.24
N LEU A 142 3.57 -4.73 -30.15
CA LEU A 142 4.85 -4.36 -29.51
C LEU A 142 6.06 -4.54 -30.47
N VAL A 143 6.95 -3.54 -30.61
CA VAL A 143 8.17 -3.56 -31.46
C VAL A 143 9.34 -2.79 -30.78
N ASP A 144 10.60 -3.18 -31.05
CA ASP A 144 11.84 -2.57 -30.53
C ASP A 144 11.93 -1.05 -30.75
N SER A 145 12.37 -0.32 -29.73
CA SER A 145 12.04 1.09 -29.53
C SER A 145 13.19 2.09 -29.69
N LYS A 146 14.45 1.66 -29.66
CA LYS A 146 15.65 2.53 -29.72
C LYS A 146 15.59 3.73 -28.76
N GLY A 147 15.22 3.49 -27.51
CA GLY A 147 15.08 4.54 -26.48
C GLY A 147 13.77 5.32 -26.51
N ARG A 148 12.83 4.96 -27.38
CA ARG A 148 11.46 5.54 -27.45
C ARG A 148 10.42 4.74 -26.67
N ALA A 149 10.79 3.60 -26.08
CA ALA A 149 9.86 2.80 -25.29
C ALA A 149 9.48 3.56 -24.03
N ILE A 150 8.18 3.57 -23.76
CA ILE A 150 7.67 3.82 -22.42
C ILE A 150 7.78 2.48 -21.67
N PHE A 151 8.69 2.42 -20.70
CA PHE A 151 9.02 1.16 -20.00
C PHE A 151 8.47 1.14 -18.57
N GLY A 152 7.82 0.02 -18.23
CA GLY A 152 7.43 -0.31 -16.86
C GLY A 152 7.59 -1.80 -16.62
N SER A 153 8.12 -2.19 -15.45
CA SER A 153 8.39 -3.58 -15.10
C SER A 153 7.74 -4.00 -13.79
N GLY A 154 7.44 -5.29 -13.62
CA GLY A 154 7.00 -5.82 -12.32
C GLY A 154 8.10 -5.87 -11.25
N SER A 155 9.37 -5.88 -11.68
CA SER A 155 10.56 -5.93 -10.81
C SER A 155 11.37 -4.63 -10.88
N PRO A 156 12.05 -4.19 -9.79
CA PRO A 156 12.98 -3.07 -9.84
C PRO A 156 14.12 -3.39 -10.78
N PHE A 157 14.54 -2.38 -11.54
CA PHE A 157 15.77 -2.37 -12.30
C PHE A 157 16.58 -1.14 -11.92
N ASP A 158 17.90 -1.27 -12.00
CA ASP A 158 18.80 -0.14 -11.79
C ASP A 158 18.62 0.92 -12.90
N PRO A 159 18.98 2.19 -12.64
CA PRO A 159 18.98 3.23 -13.66
C PRO A 159 19.78 2.81 -14.89
N VAL A 160 19.27 3.13 -16.07
CA VAL A 160 19.93 2.81 -17.35
C VAL A 160 20.42 4.11 -17.99
N GLU A 161 21.70 4.16 -18.32
CA GLU A 161 22.25 5.24 -19.13
C GLU A 161 22.20 4.86 -20.61
N TYR A 162 21.59 5.73 -21.42
CA TYR A 162 21.54 5.57 -22.86
C TYR A 162 21.63 6.95 -23.52
N ASP A 163 22.54 7.11 -24.48
CA ASP A 163 22.72 8.35 -25.25
C ASP A 163 22.92 9.61 -24.38
N GLY A 164 23.74 9.50 -23.33
CA GLY A 164 24.02 10.60 -22.40
C GLY A 164 22.86 10.97 -21.46
N LYS A 165 21.75 10.22 -21.49
CA LYS A 165 20.59 10.41 -20.62
C LYS A 165 20.40 9.22 -19.68
N THR A 166 20.11 9.51 -18.41
CA THR A 166 19.76 8.50 -17.41
C THR A 166 18.24 8.29 -17.40
N TYR A 167 17.83 7.04 -17.55
CA TYR A 167 16.44 6.61 -17.49
C TYR A 167 16.20 5.80 -16.21
N LEU A 168 15.11 6.13 -15.51
CA LEU A 168 14.69 5.42 -14.31
C LEU A 168 13.49 4.52 -14.66
N PRO A 169 13.69 3.20 -14.80
CA PRO A 169 12.60 2.29 -15.15
C PRO A 169 11.54 2.27 -14.04
N GLY A 170 10.30 2.62 -14.40
CA GLY A 170 9.16 2.61 -13.48
C GLY A 170 8.73 1.19 -13.11
N GLN A 171 8.23 1.01 -11.89
CA GLN A 171 7.71 -0.29 -11.43
C GLN A 171 6.18 -0.32 -11.49
N ALA A 172 5.65 -1.20 -12.34
CA ALA A 172 4.23 -1.53 -12.42
C ALA A 172 3.85 -2.47 -11.26
N ASN A 173 3.74 -1.89 -10.07
CA ASN A 173 3.47 -2.64 -8.85
C ASN A 173 2.00 -2.49 -8.42
N ASN A 174 1.36 -3.62 -8.17
CA ASN A 174 -0.01 -3.73 -7.64
C ASN A 174 -0.24 -2.96 -6.32
N CYS A 175 0.82 -2.70 -5.54
CA CYS A 175 0.78 -1.87 -4.34
C CYS A 175 0.24 -0.44 -4.57
N TYR A 176 0.27 0.07 -5.80
CA TYR A 176 -0.35 1.36 -6.11
C TYR A 176 -1.88 1.30 -6.10
N ILE A 177 -2.48 0.20 -6.59
CA ILE A 177 -3.91 0.13 -6.84
C ILE A 177 -4.67 -0.46 -5.66
N PHE A 178 -4.29 -1.65 -5.19
CA PHE A 178 -5.14 -2.41 -4.27
C PHE A 178 -5.40 -1.76 -2.91
N PRO A 179 -4.44 -1.07 -2.27
CA PRO A 179 -4.72 -0.39 -1.00
C PRO A 179 -5.77 0.71 -1.15
N GLY A 180 -5.66 1.53 -2.20
CA GLY A 180 -6.64 2.58 -2.49
C GLY A 180 -7.99 2.03 -2.93
N LEU A 181 -7.99 1.02 -3.81
CA LEU A 181 -9.21 0.33 -4.25
C LEU A 181 -9.98 -0.27 -3.07
N GLY A 182 -9.28 -1.05 -2.22
CA GLY A 182 -9.88 -1.67 -1.05
C GLY A 182 -10.45 -0.64 -0.07
N LEU A 183 -9.70 0.42 0.22
CA LEU A 183 -10.18 1.51 1.07
C LEU A 183 -11.42 2.18 0.49
N GLY A 184 -11.42 2.46 -0.81
CA GLY A 184 -12.56 3.06 -1.52
C GLY A 184 -13.83 2.23 -1.41
N LEU A 185 -13.71 0.91 -1.63
CA LEU A 185 -14.83 -0.04 -1.49
C LEU A 185 -15.35 -0.09 -0.05
N ILE A 186 -14.47 -0.15 0.95
CA ILE A 186 -14.83 -0.23 2.37
C ILE A 186 -15.52 1.06 2.80
N MET A 187 -14.96 2.22 2.49
CA MET A 187 -15.47 3.51 2.96
C MET A 187 -16.83 3.87 2.33
N SER A 188 -17.08 3.48 1.08
CA SER A 188 -18.39 3.63 0.44
C SER A 188 -19.40 2.53 0.82
N GLY A 189 -18.96 1.47 1.49
CA GLY A 189 -19.80 0.30 1.76
C GLY A 189 -20.24 -0.35 0.45
N ALA A 190 -19.33 -0.54 -0.50
CA ALA A 190 -19.64 -1.12 -1.80
C ALA A 190 -20.19 -2.55 -1.65
N ILE A 191 -21.35 -2.83 -2.23
CA ILE A 191 -21.97 -4.16 -2.19
C ILE A 191 -21.40 -5.12 -3.25
N ARG A 192 -20.77 -4.58 -4.30
CA ARG A 192 -20.17 -5.32 -5.40
C ARG A 192 -19.06 -4.52 -6.06
N GLY A 193 -17.95 -5.17 -6.39
CA GLY A 193 -16.90 -4.60 -7.24
C GLY A 193 -17.23 -4.75 -8.73
N CYS A 194 -16.87 -3.77 -9.54
CA CYS A 194 -16.99 -3.81 -11.00
C CYS A 194 -15.77 -3.19 -11.70
N ASP A 195 -15.65 -3.41 -13.01
CA ASP A 195 -14.52 -2.94 -13.81
C ASP A 195 -14.42 -1.41 -13.87
N ASP A 196 -15.54 -0.70 -13.73
CA ASP A 196 -15.55 0.76 -13.65
C ASP A 196 -14.77 1.28 -12.45
N MET A 197 -14.78 0.55 -11.32
CA MET A 197 -14.01 0.91 -10.12
C MET A 197 -12.52 0.66 -10.33
N LEU A 198 -12.15 -0.40 -11.05
CA LEU A 198 -10.76 -0.67 -11.43
C LEU A 198 -10.23 0.39 -12.40
N LEU A 199 -11.07 0.82 -13.34
CA LEU A 199 -10.75 1.89 -14.26
C LEU A 199 -10.57 3.22 -13.52
N ALA A 200 -11.50 3.57 -12.63
CA ALA A 200 -11.40 4.76 -11.80
C ALA A 200 -10.12 4.77 -10.94
N ALA A 201 -9.73 3.61 -10.38
CA ALA A 201 -8.48 3.49 -9.64
C ALA A 201 -7.25 3.71 -10.53
N SER A 202 -7.27 3.19 -11.76
CA SER A 202 -6.18 3.33 -12.73
C SER A 202 -6.01 4.77 -13.21
N GLU A 203 -7.13 5.45 -13.51
CA GLU A 203 -7.16 6.87 -13.89
C GLU A 203 -6.70 7.76 -12.74
N ALA A 204 -7.16 7.49 -11.52
CA ALA A 204 -6.74 8.23 -10.33
C ALA A 204 -5.23 8.10 -10.08
N LEU A 205 -4.64 6.91 -10.27
CA LEU A 205 -3.19 6.69 -10.19
C LEU A 205 -2.44 7.47 -11.27
N ALA A 206 -2.89 7.39 -12.52
CA ALA A 206 -2.26 8.09 -13.65
C ALA A 206 -2.23 9.61 -13.41
N ALA A 207 -3.29 10.18 -12.84
CA ALA A 207 -3.38 11.58 -12.49
C ALA A 207 -2.40 12.03 -11.38
N GLN A 208 -1.76 11.10 -10.65
CA GLN A 208 -0.76 11.43 -9.63
C GLN A 208 0.67 11.57 -10.18
N VAL A 209 0.89 11.30 -11.47
CA VAL A 209 2.21 11.44 -12.09
C VAL A 209 2.41 12.90 -12.51
N SER A 210 3.37 13.59 -11.90
CA SER A 210 3.71 14.97 -12.27
C SER A 210 4.43 15.04 -13.62
N GLU A 211 4.24 16.13 -14.37
CA GLU A 211 4.90 16.33 -15.66
C GLU A 211 6.44 16.26 -15.58
N GLU A 212 7.02 16.67 -14.45
CA GLU A 212 8.46 16.59 -14.19
C GLU A 212 9.03 15.16 -14.18
N ASN A 213 8.17 14.14 -14.03
CA ASN A 213 8.57 12.74 -14.01
C ASN A 213 8.72 12.16 -15.42
N PHE A 214 7.96 12.64 -16.41
CA PHE A 214 7.97 12.10 -17.77
C PHE A 214 9.33 12.24 -18.46
N PRO A 215 10.05 13.38 -18.38
CA PRO A 215 11.38 13.49 -18.97
C PRO A 215 12.39 12.47 -18.41
N LYS A 216 12.19 11.98 -17.18
CA LYS A 216 13.04 10.98 -16.51
C LYS A 216 12.65 9.53 -16.85
N GLY A 217 11.60 9.33 -17.63
CA GLY A 217 11.03 8.02 -17.96
C GLY A 217 10.15 7.42 -16.86
N LEU A 218 9.82 8.19 -15.82
CA LEU A 218 8.99 7.74 -14.71
C LEU A 218 7.51 7.90 -15.06
N ILE A 219 6.85 6.77 -15.29
CA ILE A 219 5.40 6.69 -15.57
C ILE A 219 4.55 6.34 -14.34
N TYR A 220 5.19 6.19 -13.19
CA TYR A 220 4.53 6.01 -11.89
C TYR A 220 5.01 7.08 -10.91
N PRO A 221 4.15 7.54 -9.98
CA PRO A 221 4.55 8.51 -8.98
C PRO A 221 5.51 7.87 -7.96
N PRO A 222 6.29 8.66 -7.20
CA PRO A 222 7.18 8.11 -6.17
C PRO A 222 6.43 7.38 -5.03
N PHE A 223 6.95 6.22 -4.61
CA PHE A 223 6.39 5.42 -3.51
C PHE A 223 6.33 6.15 -2.16
N ALA A 224 7.14 7.19 -1.94
CA ALA A 224 7.08 8.01 -0.73
C ALA A 224 5.68 8.63 -0.50
N ASN A 225 4.92 8.85 -1.59
CA ASN A 225 3.59 9.44 -1.55
C ASN A 225 2.46 8.39 -1.57
N ILE A 226 2.77 7.10 -1.35
CA ILE A 226 1.82 5.97 -1.57
C ILE A 226 0.50 6.13 -0.81
N ARG A 227 0.50 6.76 0.37
CA ARG A 227 -0.73 6.99 1.13
C ARG A 227 -1.59 8.09 0.57
N GLN A 228 -1.00 9.19 0.10
CA GLN A 228 -1.78 10.22 -0.59
C GLN A 228 -2.36 9.66 -1.89
N ILE A 229 -1.55 8.90 -2.64
CA ILE A 229 -1.99 8.19 -3.85
C ILE A 229 -3.16 7.26 -3.50
N SER A 230 -3.05 6.48 -2.42
CA SER A 230 -4.12 5.58 -1.96
C SER A 230 -5.39 6.34 -1.57
N ALA A 231 -5.27 7.52 -0.95
CA ALA A 231 -6.42 8.35 -0.59
C ALA A 231 -7.16 8.87 -1.83
N ASN A 232 -6.40 9.33 -2.84
CA ASN A 232 -6.95 9.81 -4.10
C ASN A 232 -7.63 8.68 -4.90
N ILE A 233 -7.00 7.51 -4.96
CA ILE A 233 -7.59 6.31 -5.57
C ILE A 233 -8.87 5.91 -4.82
N ALA A 234 -8.83 5.85 -3.48
CA ALA A 234 -9.99 5.49 -2.67
C ALA A 234 -11.16 6.45 -2.89
N ALA A 235 -10.89 7.76 -2.96
CA ALA A 235 -11.90 8.76 -3.23
C ALA A 235 -12.54 8.58 -4.62
N SER A 236 -11.73 8.31 -5.65
CA SER A 236 -12.22 8.06 -7.01
C SER A 236 -13.08 6.79 -7.08
N VAL A 237 -12.63 5.70 -6.46
CA VAL A 237 -13.37 4.43 -6.38
C VAL A 237 -14.69 4.61 -5.62
N ALA A 238 -14.65 5.30 -4.48
CA ALA A 238 -15.84 5.59 -3.69
C ALA A 238 -16.83 6.44 -4.50
N ALA A 239 -16.35 7.48 -5.20
CA ALA A 239 -17.15 8.31 -6.08
C ALA A 239 -17.88 7.47 -7.13
N THR A 240 -17.14 6.64 -7.88
CA THR A 240 -17.72 5.71 -8.86
C THR A 240 -18.73 4.76 -8.23
N THR A 241 -18.47 4.28 -7.01
CA THR A 241 -19.42 3.40 -6.29
C THR A 241 -20.73 4.11 -5.97
N TYR A 242 -20.67 5.37 -5.53
CA TYR A 242 -21.87 6.20 -5.31
C TYR A 242 -22.62 6.47 -6.62
N ASP A 243 -21.91 6.82 -7.68
CA ASP A 243 -22.50 7.18 -8.97
C ASP A 243 -23.20 5.98 -9.62
N LEU A 244 -22.70 4.77 -9.39
CA LEU A 244 -23.32 3.51 -9.84
C LEU A 244 -24.47 3.02 -8.94
N GLY A 245 -24.76 3.71 -7.83
CA GLY A 245 -25.78 3.28 -6.87
C GLY A 245 -25.42 2.00 -6.11
N LEU A 246 -24.14 1.65 -6.02
CA LEU A 246 -23.64 0.44 -5.36
C LEU A 246 -23.13 0.69 -3.93
N ALA A 247 -23.19 1.94 -3.46
CA ALA A 247 -22.73 2.35 -2.13
C ALA A 247 -23.84 2.20 -1.09
N SER A 248 -23.53 1.56 0.04
CA SER A 248 -24.45 1.44 1.18
C SER A 248 -24.18 2.45 2.31
N ASN A 249 -22.98 3.02 2.38
CA ASN A 249 -22.66 4.04 3.38
C ASN A 249 -23.18 5.40 2.92
N LEU A 250 -24.40 5.75 3.34
CA LEU A 250 -25.04 7.03 3.05
C LEU A 250 -25.13 7.90 4.31
N PRO A 251 -25.04 9.25 4.18
CA PRO A 251 -24.88 10.01 2.94
C PRO A 251 -23.42 10.04 2.42
N ARG A 252 -23.25 10.33 1.13
CA ARG A 252 -21.93 10.57 0.51
C ARG A 252 -21.22 11.74 1.20
N ALA A 253 -19.98 11.53 1.64
CA ALA A 253 -19.16 12.60 2.20
C ALA A 253 -18.88 13.70 1.16
N LYS A 254 -18.86 14.96 1.60
CA LYS A 254 -18.61 16.11 0.72
C LYS A 254 -17.22 16.09 0.10
N ASP A 255 -16.22 15.69 0.89
CA ASP A 255 -14.83 15.56 0.48
C ASP A 255 -14.41 14.11 0.71
N LEU A 256 -14.37 13.34 -0.37
CA LEU A 256 -14.05 11.92 -0.33
C LEU A 256 -12.57 11.66 -0.07
N VAL A 257 -11.66 12.57 -0.47
CA VAL A 257 -10.22 12.41 -0.21
C VAL A 257 -9.97 12.57 1.28
N LYS A 258 -10.50 13.65 1.88
CA LYS A 258 -10.39 13.88 3.32
C LYS A 258 -11.09 12.78 4.12
N PHE A 259 -12.24 12.29 3.66
CA PHE A 259 -12.90 11.16 4.30
C PHE A 259 -12.02 9.90 4.25
N ALA A 260 -11.40 9.60 3.10
CA ALA A 260 -10.48 8.48 2.96
C ALA A 260 -9.31 8.59 3.94
N GLU A 261 -8.69 9.77 4.06
CA GLU A 261 -7.61 10.04 5.02
C GLU A 261 -8.02 9.76 6.47
N THR A 262 -9.25 10.12 6.86
CA THR A 262 -9.78 9.83 8.20
C THR A 262 -10.04 8.35 8.47
N CYS A 263 -10.30 7.57 7.41
CA CYS A 263 -10.49 6.11 7.50
C CYS A 263 -9.17 5.34 7.55
N MET A 264 -8.04 5.96 7.20
CA MET A 264 -6.78 5.24 7.16
C MET A 264 -6.23 4.91 8.55
N TYR A 265 -5.65 3.72 8.67
CA TYR A 265 -4.97 3.31 9.90
C TYR A 265 -3.80 4.23 10.24
N SER A 266 -3.75 4.65 11.51
CA SER A 266 -2.59 5.32 12.11
C SER A 266 -1.86 4.35 13.06
N PRO A 267 -0.56 4.08 12.82
CA PRO A 267 0.24 3.19 13.65
C PRO A 267 0.73 3.85 14.94
N VAL A 268 0.37 5.12 15.21
CA VAL A 268 0.74 5.80 16.47
C VAL A 268 0.11 5.07 17.65
N TYR A 269 0.86 4.89 18.74
CA TYR A 269 0.29 4.30 19.96
C TYR A 269 -0.89 5.12 20.48
N ARG A 270 -1.98 4.41 20.80
CA ARG A 270 -3.13 5.00 21.49
C ARG A 270 -2.83 5.09 22.98
N ASN A 271 -3.41 6.04 23.69
CA ASN A 271 -3.38 6.04 25.15
C ASN A 271 -4.45 5.08 25.68
N TYR A 272 -4.11 4.31 26.70
CA TYR A 272 -5.06 3.45 27.39
C TYR A 272 -5.41 4.06 28.73
N TYR A 273 -6.71 4.14 28.96
CA TYR A 273 -7.29 4.62 30.20
C TYR A 273 -8.16 3.49 30.77
N ARG A 274 -8.34 3.53 32.09
CA ARG A 274 -9.23 2.62 32.81
C ARG A 274 -10.59 3.26 32.99
#